data_AF-A0A953U9U2-F1
#
_entry.id   AF-A0A953U9U2-F1
#
_cell.length_a   1.000
_cell.length_b   1.000
_cell.length_c   1.000
_cell.angle_alpha   90.00
_cell.angle_beta   90.00
_cell.angle_gamma   90.00
#
_symmetry.space_group_name_H-M   'P 1'
#
loop_
_entity.id
_entity.type
_entity.pdbx_description
1 polymer ?
#
loop_
_entity_poly.entity_id
_entity_poly.type
_entity_poly.pdbx_seq_one_letter_code
_entity_poly.pdbx_strand_id
1 'polypeptide(L)' 'MNTKNTTDKVERKKLKRASRKKAAPKPKRASGVARGSMKKKVRHMVKGQAKR' A
#
# COMPACT_ATOMS: atom_id res chain seq x y z
N MET A 1 8.83 2.46 10.40
CA MET A 1 10.29 2.36 10.65
C MET A 1 11.03 3.29 9.70
N ASN A 2 11.85 4.20 10.21
CA ASN A 2 12.66 5.10 9.40
C ASN A 2 13.99 4.43 8.99
N THR A 3 14.24 4.24 7.69
CA THR A 3 15.51 3.69 7.16
C THR A 3 16.25 4.69 6.27
N LYS A 4 15.97 6.00 6.40
CA LYS A 4 16.55 7.02 5.53
C LYS A 4 18.08 7.13 5.71
N ASN A 5 18.59 6.81 6.90
CA ASN A 5 20.00 6.92 7.24
C ASN A 5 20.78 5.60 7.11
N THR A 6 20.13 4.51 6.68
CA THR A 6 20.78 3.20 6.53
C THR A 6 21.44 3.10 5.16
N THR A 7 22.76 3.26 5.13
CA THR A 7 23.61 3.20 3.92
C THR A 7 23.77 1.76 3.42
N ASP A 8 23.94 0.80 4.33
CA ASP A 8 24.02 -0.61 3.98
C ASP A 8 22.70 -1.14 3.39
N LYS A 9 22.80 -1.70 2.18
CA LYS A 9 21.64 -2.18 1.40
C LYS A 9 21.04 -3.46 1.97
N VAL A 10 21.86 -4.34 2.54
CA VAL A 10 21.45 -5.64 3.11
C VAL A 10 20.69 -5.39 4.41
N GLU A 11 21.25 -4.57 5.29
CA GLU A 11 20.64 -4.23 6.58
C GLU A 11 19.34 -3.45 6.39
N ARG A 12 19.32 -2.47 5.47
CA ARG A 12 18.08 -1.77 5.11
C ARG A 12 16.99 -2.72 4.61
N LYS A 13 17.35 -3.75 3.84
CA LYS A 13 16.39 -4.76 3.35
C LYS A 13 15.89 -5.66 4.48
N LYS A 14 16.77 -6.13 5.36
CA LYS A 14 16.40 -6.96 6.53
C LYS A 14 15.39 -6.24 7.41
N LEU A 15 15.68 -4.99 7.76
CA LEU A 15 14.81 -4.14 8.57
C LEU A 15 13.44 -3.92 7.89
N LYS A 16 13.42 -3.60 6.59
CA LYS A 16 12.16 -3.44 5.82
C LYS A 16 11.35 -4.73 5.78
N ARG A 17 12.00 -5.88 5.60
CA ARG A 17 11.33 -7.20 5.60
C ARG A 17 10.76 -7.54 6.97
N ALA A 18 11.51 -7.33 8.04
CA ALA A 18 11.04 -7.55 9.41
C ALA A 18 9.80 -6.68 9.72
N SER A 19 9.83 -5.40 9.34
CA SER A 19 8.69 -4.50 9.49
C SER A 19 7.47 -4.95 8.68
N ARG A 20 7.65 -5.46 7.47
CA ARG A 20 6.54 -6.00 6.64
C ARG A 20 5.99 -7.30 7.20
N LYS A 21 6.83 -8.16 7.76
CA LYS A 21 6.42 -9.43 8.38
C LYS A 21 5.62 -9.21 9.67
N LYS A 22 5.99 -8.18 10.44
CA LYS A 22 5.26 -7.77 11.66
C LYS A 22 3.93 -7.05 11.36
N ALA A 23 3.76 -6.52 10.16
CA ALA A 23 2.52 -5.82 9.80
C ALA A 23 1.36 -6.81 9.68
N ALA A 24 0.19 -6.44 10.22
CA ALA A 24 -0.99 -7.27 10.14
C ALA A 24 -1.38 -7.53 8.66
N PRO A 25 -1.83 -8.75 8.33
CA PRO A 25 -2.36 -9.05 7.00
C PRO A 25 -3.49 -8.08 6.65
N LYS A 26 -3.55 -7.65 5.39
CA LYS A 26 -4.70 -6.88 4.93
C LYS A 26 -5.95 -7.75 5.04
N PRO A 27 -7.05 -7.22 5.60
CA PRO A 27 -8.29 -7.97 5.68
C PRO A 27 -8.75 -8.37 4.27
N LYS A 28 -9.37 -9.55 4.17
CA LYS A 28 -10.07 -9.95 2.95
C LYS A 28 -11.19 -8.94 2.67
N ARG A 29 -11.55 -8.76 1.40
CA ARG A 29 -12.70 -7.92 1.03
C ARG A 29 -13.95 -8.50 1.68
N ALA A 30 -14.85 -7.64 2.17
CA ALA A 30 -16.15 -8.07 2.68
C ALA A 30 -16.93 -8.79 1.57
N SER A 31 -17.49 -9.96 1.89
CA SER A 31 -18.17 -10.87 0.94
C SER A 31 -19.43 -10.26 0.33
N GLY A 32 -20.12 -9.37 1.04
CA GLY A 32 -21.35 -8.72 0.58
C GLY A 32 -21.14 -7.48 -0.29
N VAL A 33 -19.89 -7.08 -0.58
CA VAL A 33 -19.61 -5.80 -1.23
C VAL A 33 -19.14 -6.02 -2.66
N ALA A 34 -19.91 -5.48 -3.62
CA ALA A 34 -19.60 -5.55 -5.04
C ALA A 34 -18.19 -5.02 -5.36
N ARG A 35 -17.55 -5.62 -6.38
CA ARG A 35 -16.21 -5.24 -6.79
C ARG A 35 -16.23 -3.81 -7.34
N GLY A 36 -15.70 -2.85 -6.57
CA GLY A 36 -15.54 -1.46 -7.00
C GLY A 36 -16.45 -0.46 -6.30
N SER A 37 -17.45 -0.91 -5.53
CA SER A 37 -18.32 0.00 -4.76
C SER A 37 -17.57 0.75 -3.64
N MET A 38 -16.51 0.16 -3.09
CA MET A 38 -15.59 0.83 -2.15
C MET A 38 -14.48 1.65 -2.84
N LYS A 39 -14.47 1.80 -4.18
CA LYS A 39 -13.51 2.72 -4.81
C LYS A 39 -13.85 4.14 -4.34
N LYS A 40 -12.83 4.87 -3.87
CA LYS A 40 -13.01 6.29 -3.53
C LYS A 40 -13.46 7.06 -4.77
N LYS A 41 -14.58 7.76 -4.68
CA LYS A 41 -15.04 8.66 -5.73
C LYS A 41 -14.08 9.84 -5.79
N VAL A 42 -13.28 9.90 -6.85
CA VAL A 42 -12.33 11.00 -7.07
C VAL A 42 -13.13 12.19 -7.61
N ARG A 43 -13.19 13.29 -6.85
CA ARG A 43 -13.88 14.52 -7.28
C ARG A 43 -13.14 15.25 -8.39
N HIS A 44 -11.81 15.29 -8.32
CA HIS A 44 -10.95 15.95 -9.31
C HIS A 44 -9.86 14.99 -9.78
N MET A 45 -9.83 14.73 -11.09
CA MET A 45 -8.84 13.87 -11.73
C MET A 45 -7.72 14.74 -12.32
N VAL A 46 -6.47 14.27 -12.25
CA VAL A 46 -5.34 14.95 -12.90
C VAL A 46 -5.50 14.86 -14.43
N LYS A 47 -5.20 15.95 -15.15
CA LYS A 47 -5.25 15.98 -16.62
C LYS A 47 -4.38 14.84 -17.19
N GLY A 48 -4.97 14.02 -18.06
CA GLY A 48 -4.28 12.90 -18.72
C GLY A 48 -4.41 11.54 -18.04
N GLN A 49 -5.07 11.42 -16.87
CA GLN A 49 -5.46 10.10 -16.36
C GLN A 49 -6.76 9.62 -17.01
N ALA A 50 -6.73 8.39 -17.54
CA ALA A 50 -7.94 7.73 -18.03
C ALA A 50 -8.78 7.17 -16.87
N LYS A 51 -10.10 7.29 -16.97
CA LYS A 51 -11.10 6.74 -16.03
C LYS A 51 -11.22 5.20 -16.08
N ARG A 52 -10.17 4.47 -16.47
CA ARG A 52 -10.22 3.01 -16.67
C ARG A 52 -9.89 2.25 -15.38
#